data_AF-T1AIP2-F1
#
_entry.id   AF-T1AIP2-F1
#
_cell.length_a   1.000
_cell.length_b   1.000
_cell.length_c   1.000
_cell.angle_alpha   90.00
_cell.angle_beta   90.00
_cell.angle_gamma   90.00
#
_symmetry.space_group_name_H-M   'P 1'
#
loop_
_entity.id
_entity.type
_entity.pdbx_description
1 polymer ?
#
loop_
_entity_poly.entity_id
_entity_poly.type
_entity_poly.pdbx_seq_one_letter_code
_entity_poly.pdbx_strand_id
1 'polypeptide(L)'
;VEPWIEGRPFSAEPDWEYYAERVAQTLARVTEVFDWDAAALLRGSHQRRLGTDGSADPTPGAAPPASLDTPLTEVGVRPRRRTTQRSL
;
A
#
# COMPACT_ATOMS: atom_id res chain seq x y z
N VAL A 1 -17.65 2.03 -23.28
CA VAL A 1 -16.65 0.94 -23.35
C VAL A 1 -16.55 0.52 -24.79
N GLU A 2 -15.37 0.65 -25.40
CA GLU A 2 -15.16 0.14 -26.76
C GLU A 2 -15.02 -1.39 -26.70
N PRO A 3 -15.63 -2.12 -27.66
CA PRO A 3 -15.51 -3.57 -27.72
C PRO A 3 -14.09 -3.98 -28.11
N TRP A 4 -13.62 -5.09 -27.54
CA TRP A 4 -12.34 -5.68 -27.91
C TRP A 4 -12.42 -6.34 -29.30
N ILE A 5 -11.39 -6.15 -30.12
CA ILE A 5 -11.32 -6.66 -31.50
C ILE A 5 -10.03 -7.47 -31.66
N GLU A 6 -10.16 -8.72 -32.12
CA GLU A 6 -9.03 -9.60 -32.43
C GLU A 6 -8.08 -8.98 -33.46
N GLY A 7 -6.77 -9.11 -33.23
CA GLY A 7 -5.73 -8.61 -34.14
C GLY A 7 -5.38 -7.13 -33.99
N ARG A 8 -6.12 -6.36 -33.19
CA ARG A 8 -5.74 -4.98 -32.81
C ARG A 8 -4.90 -5.02 -31.52
N PRO A 9 -3.77 -4.30 -31.43
CA PRO A 9 -3.04 -4.16 -30.17
C PRO A 9 -3.94 -3.51 -29.12
N PHE A 10 -4.02 -4.13 -27.95
CA PHE A 10 -4.78 -3.61 -26.82
C PHE A 10 -3.99 -2.49 -26.15
N SER A 11 -4.53 -1.27 -26.20
CA SER A 11 -3.87 -0.06 -25.69
C SER A 11 -4.55 0.50 -24.44
N ALA A 12 -5.58 -0.15 -23.91
CA ALA A 12 -6.27 0.35 -22.73
C ALA A 12 -5.44 0.01 -21.48
N GLU A 13 -5.10 1.05 -20.72
CA GLU A 13 -4.42 0.91 -19.45
C GLU A 13 -5.45 0.94 -18.32
N PRO A 14 -5.47 -0.06 -17.42
CA PRO A 14 -6.37 -0.03 -16.28
C PRO A 14 -5.88 0.96 -15.22
N ASP A 15 -6.82 1.55 -14.49
CA ASP A 15 -6.52 2.39 -13.33
C ASP A 15 -6.11 1.52 -12.14
N TRP A 16 -4.80 1.34 -11.97
CA TRP A 16 -4.25 0.49 -10.92
C TRP A 16 -4.53 1.01 -9.50
N GLU A 17 -4.63 2.32 -9.32
CA GLU A 17 -4.91 2.93 -8.02
C GLU A 17 -6.34 2.61 -7.59
N TYR A 18 -7.29 2.78 -8.51
CA TYR A 18 -8.68 2.37 -8.30
C TYR A 18 -8.79 0.89 -7.90
N TYR A 19 -8.09 0.00 -8.61
CA TYR A 19 -8.15 -1.43 -8.28
C TYR A 19 -7.49 -1.76 -6.94
N ALA A 20 -6.39 -1.10 -6.60
CA ALA A 20 -5.73 -1.28 -5.30
C ALA A 20 -6.66 -0.89 -4.15
N GLU A 21 -7.34 0.26 -4.24
CA GLU A 21 -8.29 0.72 -3.24
C GLU A 21 -9.46 -0.26 -3.04
N ARG A 22 -10.05 -0.74 -4.15
CA ARG A 22 -11.17 -1.69 -4.10
C ARG A 22 -10.79 -3.01 -3.45
N VAL A 23 -9.60 -3.52 -3.77
CA VAL A 23 -9.07 -4.75 -3.19
C VAL A 23 -8.79 -4.54 -1.70
N ALA A 24 -8.13 -3.45 -1.33
CA ALA A 24 -7.84 -3.13 0.06
C ALA A 24 -9.10 -2.99 0.91
N GLN A 25 -10.15 -2.33 0.39
CA GLN A 25 -11.41 -2.16 1.09
C GLN A 25 -12.13 -3.49 1.33
N THR A 26 -12.08 -4.41 0.37
CA THR A 26 -12.68 -5.75 0.52
C THR A 26 -11.88 -6.60 1.51
N LEU A 27 -10.55 -6.56 1.43
CA LEU A 27 -9.67 -7.34 2.28
C LEU A 27 -9.66 -6.86 3.73
N ALA A 28 -9.80 -5.55 3.97
CA ALA A 28 -9.81 -4.97 5.32
C ALA A 28 -10.84 -5.66 6.23
N ARG A 29 -12.03 -5.99 5.71
CA ARG A 29 -13.05 -6.71 6.49
C ARG A 29 -12.63 -8.12 6.87
N VAL A 30 -11.85 -8.79 6.03
CA VAL A 30 -11.35 -10.15 6.29
C VAL A 30 -10.18 -10.11 7.26
N THR A 31 -9.33 -9.09 7.15
CA THR A 31 -8.08 -8.96 7.92
C THR A 31 -8.23 -8.16 9.21
N GLU A 32 -9.44 -7.72 9.55
CA GLU A 32 -9.74 -6.97 10.78
C GLU A 32 -9.29 -7.73 12.05
N VAL A 33 -9.36 -9.07 12.05
CA VAL A 33 -8.88 -9.93 13.16
C VAL A 33 -7.37 -9.79 13.42
N PHE A 34 -6.63 -9.27 12.45
CA PHE A 34 -5.20 -8.98 12.55
C PHE A 34 -4.91 -7.49 12.80
N ASP A 35 -5.93 -6.69 13.13
CA ASP A 35 -5.86 -5.23 13.26
C ASP A 35 -5.37 -4.53 11.97
N TRP A 36 -5.69 -5.08 10.80
CA TRP A 36 -5.31 -4.51 9.50
C TRP A 36 -6.49 -3.76 8.87
N ASP A 37 -6.30 -2.46 8.64
CA ASP A 37 -7.24 -1.61 7.89
C ASP A 37 -6.84 -1.45 6.41
N ALA A 38 -7.73 -0.87 5.61
CA ALA A 38 -7.48 -0.66 4.17
C ALA A 38 -6.22 0.20 3.93
N ALA A 39 -5.96 1.16 4.80
CA ALA A 39 -4.79 2.02 4.70
C ALA A 39 -3.48 1.25 4.98
N ALA A 40 -3.47 0.33 5.95
CA ALA A 40 -2.34 -0.55 6.25
C ALA A 40 -2.06 -1.51 5.08
N LEU A 41 -3.11 -2.00 4.43
CA LEU A 41 -3.00 -2.83 3.23
C LEU A 41 -2.39 -2.06 2.05
N LEU A 42 -2.86 -0.82 1.79
CA LEU A 42 -2.33 0.03 0.72
C LEU A 42 -0.87 0.46 0.96
N ARG A 43 -0.48 0.68 2.23
CA ARG A 43 0.91 0.98 2.59
C ARG A 43 1.87 -0.19 2.36
N GLY A 44 1.36 -1.42 2.29
CA GLY A 44 2.15 -2.63 2.05
C GLY A 44 3.12 -3.00 3.19
N SER A 45 2.96 -2.42 4.39
CA SER A 45 3.91 -2.57 5.50
C SER A 45 3.84 -3.93 6.22
N HIS A 46 2.86 -4.78 5.89
CA HIS A 46 2.56 -6.01 6.63
C HIS A 46 2.64 -7.29 5.80
N GLN A 47 3.51 -7.34 4.78
CA GLN A 47 3.71 -8.56 4.02
C GLN A 47 4.52 -9.60 4.83
N ARG A 48 3.84 -10.63 5.40
CA ARG A 48 4.49 -11.79 6.01
C ARG A 48 4.54 -12.95 5.02
N ARG A 49 5.72 -13.54 4.79
CA ARG A 49 5.85 -14.73 3.95
C ARG A 49 5.29 -15.94 4.69
N LEU A 50 4.38 -16.66 4.06
CA LEU A 50 3.85 -17.91 4.62
C LEU A 50 4.94 -18.99 4.50
N GLY A 51 5.46 -19.47 5.64
CA GLY A 51 6.58 -20.42 5.72
C GLY A 51 7.82 -19.92 6.49
N THR A 52 7.79 -18.72 7.08
CA THR A 52 8.83 -18.25 7.99
C THR A 52 8.29 -18.25 9.42
N ASP A 53 8.50 -19.34 10.12
CA ASP A 53 8.24 -19.53 11.54
C ASP A 53 9.21 -18.69 12.39
N GLY A 54 8.82 -17.43 12.61
CA GLY A 54 8.92 -16.76 13.91
C GLY A 54 10.29 -16.61 14.57
N SER A 55 11.31 -16.03 13.92
CA SER A 55 12.49 -15.50 14.63
C SER A 55 13.11 -14.27 13.96
N ALA A 56 12.32 -13.22 13.75
CA ALA A 56 12.86 -11.88 13.56
C ALA A 56 12.09 -10.90 14.45
N ASP A 57 12.78 -10.51 15.52
CA ASP A 57 12.40 -9.54 16.56
C ASP A 57 11.80 -8.26 15.96
N PRO A 58 10.67 -7.71 16.47
CA PRO A 58 10.16 -6.44 16.01
C PRO A 58 11.03 -5.30 16.55
N THR A 59 11.84 -4.68 15.70
CA THR A 59 12.55 -3.44 16.07
C THR A 59 11.53 -2.36 16.46
N PRO A 60 11.57 -1.82 17.69
CA PRO A 60 10.61 -0.80 18.12
C PRO A 60 11.03 0.54 17.51
N GLY A 61 10.37 0.92 16.41
CA GLY A 61 10.58 2.22 15.76
C GLY A 61 9.51 2.65 14.77
N ALA A 62 8.48 1.83 14.54
CA ALA A 62 7.37 2.22 13.69
C ALA A 62 6.35 3.06 14.50
N ALA A 63 6.08 4.26 13.98
CA ALA A 63 5.13 5.25 14.46
C ALA A 63 3.78 4.64 14.93
N PRO A 64 3.05 5.30 15.84
CA PRO A 64 1.80 4.78 16.40
C PRO A 64 0.86 4.30 15.28
N PRO A 65 0.09 3.21 15.53
CA PRO A 65 -0.88 2.71 14.56
C PRO A 65 -1.79 3.86 14.19
N ALA A 66 -1.85 4.19 12.90
CA ALA A 66 -2.77 5.17 12.37
C ALA A 66 -4.15 4.83 12.93
N SER A 67 -4.71 5.74 13.72
CA SER A 67 -6.00 5.54 14.37
C SER A 67 -7.08 5.49 13.30
N LEU A 68 -8.15 4.73 13.57
CA LEU A 68 -9.29 4.50 12.68
C LEU A 68 -9.98 5.80 12.20
N ASP A 69 -9.68 6.93 12.86
CA ASP A 69 -10.27 8.25 12.61
C ASP A 69 -9.47 9.14 11.64
N THR A 70 -8.30 8.71 11.17
CA THR A 70 -7.50 9.54 10.25
C THR A 70 -8.10 9.53 8.84
N PRO A 71 -8.56 10.68 8.31
CA PRO A 71 -9.07 10.74 6.95
C PRO A 71 -7.93 10.49 5.94
N LEU A 72 -8.22 9.72 4.88
CA LEU A 72 -7.26 9.33 3.82
C LEU A 72 -6.49 10.52 3.21
N THR A 73 -7.05 11.72 3.26
CA THR A 73 -6.50 12.95 2.66
C THR A 73 -5.23 13.47 3.36
N GLU A 74 -4.92 13.03 4.58
CA GLU A 74 -3.74 13.49 5.35
C GLU A 74 -2.48 12.64 5.12
N VAL A 75 -2.59 11.48 4.46
CA VAL A 75 -1.48 10.55 4.24
C VAL A 75 -0.69 10.95 2.99
N GLY A 76 0.01 12.10 3.00
CA GLY A 76 0.64 12.52 1.74
C GLY A 76 1.47 13.80 1.68
N VAL A 77 2.23 14.21 2.69
CA VAL A 77 3.26 15.26 2.48
C VAL A 77 4.53 14.97 3.27
N ARG A 78 5.57 14.44 2.61
CA ARG A 78 6.96 14.46 3.13
C ARG A 78 7.85 15.30 2.21
N PRO A 79 8.55 16.34 2.71
CA PRO A 79 9.43 17.16 1.87
C PRO A 79 10.72 16.40 1.52
N ARG A 80 11.07 16.38 0.23
CA ARG A 80 12.32 15.79 -0.30
C ARG A 80 13.54 16.57 0.20
N ARG A 81 14.40 15.93 1.00
CA ARG A 81 15.72 16.48 1.36
C ARG A 81 16.66 16.42 0.15
N ARG A 82 17.12 17.58 -0.32
CA ARG A 82 18.20 17.70 -1.32
C ARG A 82 19.55 17.48 -0.63
N THR A 83 20.25 16.41 -0.98
CA THR A 83 21.64 16.18 -0.53
C THR A 83 22.58 16.77 -1.57
N THR A 84 23.30 17.84 -1.23
CA THR A 84 24.42 18.36 -2.03
C THR A 84 25.68 17.58 -1.66
N GLN A 85 26.25 16.87 -2.63
CA GLN A 85 27.51 16.15 -2.51
C GLN A 85 28.68 17.15 -2.63
N ARG A 86 29.48 17.27 -1.58
CA ARG A 86 30.68 18.11 -1.55
C ARG A 86 31.90 17.23 -1.84
N SER A 87 32.50 17.41 -3.00
CA SER A 87 33.74 16.77 -3.46
C SER A 87 34.97 17.39 -2.79
N LEU A 88 35.94 16.54 -2.46
CA LEU A 88 37.35 16.87 -2.23
C LEU A 88 38.18 15.88 -3.05
#